data_AF-A0A1U9NHF0-F1
#
_entry.id   AF-A0A1U9NHF0-F1
#
_cell.length_a   1.000
_cell.length_b   1.000
_cell.length_c   1.000
_cell.angle_alpha   90.00
_cell.angle_beta   90.00
_cell.angle_gamma   90.00
#
_symmetry.space_group_name_H-M   'P 1'
#
loop_
_entity.id
_entity.type
_entity.pdbx_description
1 polymer ?
#
loop_
_entity_poly.entity_id
_entity_poly.type
_entity_poly.pdbx_seq_one_letter_code
_entity_poly.pdbx_strand_id
1 'polypeptide(L)'
;MDEKLKKYQEIHEPDFRSTVWVRIDRNSEVEKHETLRNLYDDIALIELSSDVPDKIKSQFNIARNLGLYTWYCYSFHQICELKAFSSLEFALREKFAVKRPGLKKLLKRAVSEGVLTDSCFSHVEIKDKNSTSYCERLIDVIPALRNDLAHGSMTLHHHSIVTLRKCADMINGLFV
;
A
#
# COMPACT_ATOMS: atom_id res chain seq x y z
N MET A 1 -1.17 19.67 13.04
CA MET A 1 -1.94 20.61 12.22
C MET A 1 -3.29 19.97 12.01
N ASP A 2 -4.36 20.63 12.43
CA ASP A 2 -5.70 20.05 12.37
C ASP A 2 -6.23 20.11 10.94
N GLU A 3 -6.83 19.02 10.48
CA GLU A 3 -7.44 18.97 9.16
C GLU A 3 -8.66 19.88 9.07
N LYS A 4 -8.80 20.57 7.95
CA LYS A 4 -9.94 21.44 7.65
C LYS A 4 -10.50 21.07 6.29
N LEU A 5 -11.82 21.20 6.14
CA LEU A 5 -12.45 21.05 4.84
C LEU A 5 -11.89 22.13 3.89
N LYS A 6 -11.31 21.69 2.78
CA LYS A 6 -10.82 22.58 1.72
C LYS A 6 -11.96 23.45 1.19
N LYS A 7 -11.66 24.71 0.87
CA LYS A 7 -12.61 25.54 0.14
C LYS A 7 -12.75 25.03 -1.29
N TYR A 8 -13.91 25.26 -1.91
CA TYR A 8 -14.18 24.85 -3.29
C TYR A 8 -13.11 25.32 -4.28
N GLN A 9 -12.60 26.53 -4.10
CA GLN A 9 -11.57 27.11 -4.98
C GLN A 9 -10.18 26.48 -4.79
N GLU A 10 -9.93 25.76 -3.69
CA GLU A 10 -8.62 25.22 -3.31
C GLU A 10 -8.51 23.69 -3.55
N ILE A 11 -9.55 23.06 -4.10
CA ILE A 11 -9.61 21.59 -4.27
C ILE A 11 -8.55 21.06 -5.25
N HIS A 12 -8.15 21.89 -6.22
CA HIS A 12 -7.15 21.56 -7.24
C HIS A 12 -5.75 22.02 -6.86
N GLU A 13 -5.60 22.75 -5.76
CA GLU A 13 -4.29 23.16 -5.27
C GLU A 13 -3.62 22.01 -4.52
N PRO A 14 -2.32 21.78 -4.73
CA PRO A 14 -1.59 20.77 -3.99
C PRO A 14 -1.65 21.06 -2.49
N ASP A 15 -1.69 20.00 -1.69
CA ASP A 15 -1.45 20.14 -0.25
C ASP A 15 0.00 20.59 -0.05
N PHE A 16 0.24 21.63 0.76
CA PHE A 16 1.59 22.13 0.99
C PHE A 16 2.53 21.03 1.53
N ARG A 17 2.01 20.05 2.29
CA ARG A 17 2.82 18.93 2.78
C ARG A 17 3.31 18.05 1.64
N SER A 18 2.53 17.94 0.57
CA SER A 18 2.90 17.17 -0.62
C SER A 18 3.98 17.87 -1.44
N THR A 19 4.08 19.21 -1.38
CA THR A 19 5.07 19.98 -2.14
C THR A 19 6.43 20.12 -1.45
N VAL A 20 6.51 19.85 -0.14
CA VAL A 20 7.75 19.98 0.65
C VAL A 20 8.70 18.79 0.42
N TRP A 21 8.21 17.68 -0.13
CA TRP A 21 9.03 16.51 -0.40
C TRP A 21 9.95 16.71 -1.60
N VAL A 22 11.17 16.18 -1.47
CA VAL A 22 12.17 16.13 -2.55
C VAL A 22 12.53 14.68 -2.84
N ARG A 23 12.72 14.38 -4.12
CA ARG A 23 13.29 13.11 -4.60
C ARG A 23 14.79 13.26 -4.73
N ILE A 24 15.50 12.30 -4.16
CA ILE A 24 16.94 12.14 -4.33
C ILE A 24 17.14 11.10 -5.43
N ASP A 25 17.65 11.53 -6.59
CA ASP A 25 18.10 10.60 -7.62
C ASP A 25 19.43 9.99 -7.17
N ARG A 26 19.52 8.66 -7.06
CA ARG A 26 20.76 8.00 -6.62
C ARG A 26 21.90 8.14 -7.63
N ASN A 27 21.59 8.48 -8.88
CA ASN A 27 22.56 8.62 -9.97
C ASN A 27 22.89 10.09 -10.28
N SER A 28 22.15 11.05 -9.72
CA SER A 28 22.46 12.47 -9.83
C SER A 28 22.19 13.15 -8.49
N GLU A 29 23.17 13.87 -7.94
CA GLU A 29 23.03 14.65 -6.68
C GLU A 29 22.01 15.81 -6.75
N VAL A 30 21.13 15.81 -7.75
CA VAL A 30 20.10 16.82 -7.96
C VAL A 30 18.84 16.41 -7.21
N GLU A 31 18.55 17.11 -6.13
CA GLU A 31 17.25 17.07 -5.48
C GLU A 31 16.19 17.67 -6.42
N LYS A 32 15.15 16.90 -6.73
CA LYS A 32 13.99 17.39 -7.51
C LYS A 32 12.76 17.39 -6.63
N HIS A 33 12.04 18.51 -6.59
CA HIS A 33 10.76 18.57 -5.88
C HIS A 33 9.80 17.50 -6.38
N GLU A 34 9.03 16.94 -5.43
CA GLU A 34 7.95 16.02 -5.75
C GLU A 34 6.92 16.72 -6.65
N THR A 35 6.38 15.99 -7.62
CA THR A 35 5.34 16.51 -8.50
C THR A 35 4.20 15.51 -8.58
N LEU A 36 3.00 15.97 -8.93
CA LEU A 36 1.89 15.08 -9.23
C LEU A 36 2.25 14.05 -10.30
N ARG A 37 3.06 14.43 -11.30
CA ARG A 37 3.49 13.53 -12.36
C ARG A 37 4.35 12.39 -11.83
N ASN A 38 5.35 12.70 -11.00
CA ASN A 38 6.22 11.71 -10.40
C ASN A 38 5.44 10.77 -9.46
N LEU A 39 4.52 11.32 -8.66
CA LEU A 39 3.62 10.51 -7.83
C LEU A 39 2.76 9.58 -8.68
N TYR A 40 2.20 10.08 -9.78
CA TYR A 40 1.44 9.26 -10.73
C TYR A 40 2.30 8.14 -11.29
N ASP A 41 3.51 8.44 -11.75
CA ASP A 41 4.42 7.45 -12.35
C ASP A 41 4.79 6.35 -11.33
N ASP A 42 5.05 6.71 -10.07
CA ASP A 42 5.32 5.74 -9.01
C ASP A 42 4.12 4.82 -8.74
N ILE A 43 2.90 5.37 -8.70
CA ILE A 43 1.68 4.59 -8.48
C ILE A 43 1.34 3.76 -9.72
N ALA A 44 1.64 4.27 -10.92
CA ALA A 44 1.46 3.58 -12.18
C ALA A 44 2.28 2.29 -12.23
N LEU A 45 3.48 2.28 -11.64
CA LEU A 45 4.32 1.08 -11.54
C LEU A 45 3.81 0.03 -10.55
N ILE A 46 2.91 0.39 -9.63
CA ILE A 46 2.35 -0.54 -8.65
C ILE A 46 1.10 -1.20 -9.24
N GLU A 47 1.30 -2.29 -9.97
CA GLU A 47 0.22 -3.00 -10.67
C GLU A 47 0.03 -4.42 -10.15
N LEU A 48 -1.21 -4.91 -10.28
CA LEU A 48 -1.52 -6.31 -10.02
C LEU A 48 -1.42 -7.13 -11.31
N SER A 49 -0.90 -8.35 -11.23
CA SER A 49 -0.70 -9.23 -12.38
C SER A 49 -2.03 -9.60 -13.05
N SER A 50 -1.95 -10.11 -14.29
CA SER A 50 -3.11 -10.60 -15.03
C SER A 50 -3.86 -11.71 -14.28
N ASP A 51 -3.16 -12.52 -13.49
CA ASP A 51 -3.69 -13.69 -12.78
C ASP A 51 -4.57 -13.31 -11.58
N VAL A 52 -4.46 -12.06 -11.10
CA VAL A 52 -5.30 -11.57 -10.01
C VAL A 52 -6.75 -11.34 -10.49
N PRO A 53 -7.79 -11.85 -9.79
CA PRO A 53 -9.18 -11.63 -10.16
C PRO A 53 -9.58 -10.16 -10.29
N ASP A 54 -10.39 -9.82 -11.29
CA ASP A 54 -10.78 -8.43 -11.62
C ASP A 54 -11.46 -7.69 -10.48
N LYS A 55 -12.25 -8.39 -9.66
CA LYS A 55 -12.87 -7.81 -8.47
C LYS A 55 -11.84 -7.33 -7.45
N ILE A 56 -10.70 -8.01 -7.31
CA ILE A 56 -9.60 -7.59 -6.43
C ILE A 56 -8.85 -6.41 -7.07
N LYS A 57 -8.55 -6.49 -8.37
CA LYS A 57 -7.96 -5.37 -9.14
C LYS A 57 -8.76 -4.09 -9.01
N SER A 58 -10.07 -4.17 -9.14
CA SER A 58 -10.99 -3.03 -8.96
C SER A 58 -10.86 -2.42 -7.56
N GLN A 59 -10.88 -3.23 -6.50
CA GLN A 59 -10.72 -2.73 -5.13
C GLN A 59 -9.35 -2.09 -4.88
N PHE A 60 -8.29 -2.68 -5.43
CA PHE A 60 -6.93 -2.17 -5.29
C PHE A 60 -6.71 -0.87 -6.09
N ASN A 61 -7.32 -0.73 -7.27
CA ASN A 61 -7.27 0.52 -8.04
C ASN A 61 -7.94 1.69 -7.31
N ILE A 62 -8.93 1.45 -6.45
CA ILE A 62 -9.45 2.51 -5.55
C ILE A 62 -8.35 2.98 -4.59
N ALA A 63 -7.54 2.06 -4.05
CA ALA A 63 -6.39 2.44 -3.21
C ALA A 63 -5.35 3.25 -4.00
N ARG A 64 -5.01 2.84 -5.23
CA ARG A 64 -4.10 3.59 -6.11
C ARG A 64 -4.61 5.01 -6.39
N ASN A 65 -5.91 5.15 -6.70
CA ASN A 65 -6.53 6.45 -6.92
C ASN A 65 -6.47 7.31 -5.65
N LEU A 66 -6.78 6.75 -4.47
CA LEU A 66 -6.62 7.46 -3.19
C LEU A 66 -5.17 7.92 -2.98
N GLY A 67 -4.20 7.06 -3.33
CA GLY A 67 -2.77 7.38 -3.34
C GLY A 67 -2.44 8.58 -4.23
N LEU A 68 -3.06 8.70 -5.42
CA LEU A 68 -2.86 9.84 -6.29
C LEU A 68 -3.44 11.13 -5.70
N TYR A 69 -4.63 11.03 -5.08
CA TYR A 69 -5.29 12.17 -4.45
C TYR A 69 -4.61 12.66 -3.16
N THR A 70 -3.61 11.93 -2.63
CA THR A 70 -2.80 12.45 -1.50
C THR A 70 -2.01 13.70 -1.89
N TRP A 71 -1.75 13.91 -3.19
CA TRP A 71 -1.19 15.16 -3.70
C TRP A 71 -2.03 16.38 -3.29
N TYR A 72 -3.36 16.26 -3.37
CA TYR A 72 -4.30 17.33 -3.07
C TYR A 72 -4.80 17.31 -1.62
N CYS A 73 -4.79 16.16 -0.95
CA CYS A 73 -5.19 16.04 0.44
C CYS A 73 -4.28 15.04 1.16
N TYR A 74 -3.28 15.56 1.89
CA TYR A 74 -2.23 14.71 2.47
C TYR A 74 -2.79 13.66 3.45
N SER A 75 -3.85 13.99 4.19
CA SER A 75 -4.51 13.03 5.10
C SER A 75 -5.12 11.80 4.41
N PHE A 76 -5.28 11.82 3.08
CA PHE A 76 -5.72 10.65 2.33
C PHE A 76 -4.68 9.53 2.32
N HIS A 77 -3.43 9.77 2.73
CA HIS A 77 -2.44 8.69 2.93
C HIS A 77 -3.00 7.59 3.84
N GLN A 78 -3.63 7.95 4.97
CA GLN A 78 -4.18 6.98 5.92
C GLN A 78 -5.31 6.13 5.31
N ILE A 79 -6.20 6.77 4.55
CA ILE A 79 -7.33 6.10 3.90
C ILE A 79 -6.85 5.23 2.74
N CYS A 80 -5.83 5.67 2.01
CA CYS A 80 -5.15 4.87 0.99
C CYS A 80 -4.55 3.59 1.60
N GLU A 81 -3.83 3.69 2.72
CA GLU A 81 -3.26 2.53 3.42
C GLU A 81 -4.33 1.56 3.93
N LEU A 82 -5.38 2.09 4.56
CA LEU A 82 -6.50 1.28 5.02
C LEU A 82 -7.18 0.54 3.86
N LYS A 83 -7.34 1.21 2.71
CA LYS A 83 -7.93 0.60 1.51
C LYS A 83 -7.01 -0.46 0.90
N ALA A 84 -5.69 -0.25 0.90
CA ALA A 84 -4.71 -1.23 0.46
C ALA A 84 -4.77 -2.50 1.32
N PHE A 85 -4.74 -2.37 2.65
CA PHE A 85 -4.87 -3.51 3.57
C PHE A 85 -6.23 -4.21 3.44
N SER A 86 -7.31 -3.46 3.24
CA SER A 86 -8.64 -4.04 3.00
C SER A 86 -8.69 -4.86 1.71
N SER A 87 -7.98 -4.41 0.67
CA SER A 87 -7.88 -5.12 -0.61
C SER A 87 -7.03 -6.39 -0.49
N LEU A 88 -5.93 -6.34 0.29
CA LEU A 88 -5.14 -7.53 0.64
C LEU A 88 -5.96 -8.54 1.44
N GLU A 89 -6.72 -8.11 2.44
CA GLU A 89 -7.60 -8.98 3.23
C GLU A 89 -8.65 -9.65 2.33
N PHE A 90 -9.22 -8.89 1.39
CA PHE A 90 -10.16 -9.42 0.40
C PHE A 90 -9.49 -10.48 -0.50
N ALA A 91 -8.29 -10.20 -1.01
CA ALA A 91 -7.53 -11.14 -1.84
C ALA A 91 -7.21 -12.45 -1.11
N LEU A 92 -6.79 -12.39 0.15
CA LEU A 92 -6.55 -13.56 0.98
C LEU A 92 -7.82 -14.39 1.21
N ARG A 93 -8.95 -13.73 1.46
CA ARG A 93 -10.25 -14.41 1.63
C ARG A 93 -10.67 -15.14 0.37
N GLU A 94 -10.44 -14.52 -0.79
CA GLU A 94 -10.70 -15.12 -2.10
C GLU A 94 -9.79 -16.31 -2.37
N LYS A 95 -8.47 -16.17 -2.18
CA LYS A 95 -7.49 -17.26 -2.36
C LYS A 95 -7.83 -18.49 -1.53
N PHE A 96 -8.28 -18.29 -0.29
CA PHE A 96 -8.60 -19.40 0.63
C PHE A 96 -10.08 -19.79 0.66
N ALA A 97 -10.94 -19.14 -0.14
CA ALA A 97 -12.39 -19.34 -0.14
C ALA A 97 -13.04 -19.25 1.26
N VAL A 98 -12.58 -18.31 2.10
CA VAL A 98 -13.07 -18.11 3.48
C VAL A 98 -13.69 -16.72 3.67
N LYS A 99 -14.79 -16.62 4.43
CA LYS A 99 -15.52 -15.36 4.60
C LYS A 99 -15.16 -14.54 5.84
N ARG A 100 -14.85 -15.22 6.96
CA ARG A 100 -14.82 -14.62 8.31
C ARG A 100 -13.46 -14.46 8.99
N PRO A 101 -12.38 -15.19 8.63
CA PRO A 101 -11.10 -14.99 9.31
C PRO A 101 -10.60 -13.54 9.16
N GLY A 102 -10.10 -12.98 10.25
CA GLY A 102 -9.45 -11.67 10.22
C GLY A 102 -8.07 -11.74 9.59
N LEU A 103 -7.58 -10.59 9.11
CA LEU A 103 -6.31 -10.42 8.40
C LEU A 103 -5.12 -11.19 9.01
N LYS A 104 -4.91 -11.10 10.33
CA LYS A 104 -3.81 -11.82 11.01
C LYS A 104 -3.85 -13.34 10.78
N LYS A 105 -5.03 -13.96 10.86
CA LYS A 105 -5.19 -15.41 10.67
C LYS A 105 -4.94 -15.81 9.21
N LEU A 106 -5.38 -14.96 8.28
CA LEU A 106 -5.18 -15.17 6.85
C LEU A 106 -3.70 -15.07 6.46
N LEU A 107 -2.99 -14.06 6.98
CA LEU A 107 -1.55 -13.91 6.76
C LEU A 107 -0.77 -15.08 7.33
N LYS A 108 -1.07 -15.51 8.57
CA LYS A 108 -0.46 -16.71 9.16
C LYS A 108 -0.62 -17.93 8.25
N ARG A 109 -1.83 -18.15 7.75
CA ARG A 109 -2.13 -19.26 6.84
C ARG A 109 -1.33 -19.18 5.55
N ALA A 110 -1.29 -18.01 4.91
CA ALA A 110 -0.56 -17.81 3.66
C ALA A 110 0.95 -18.07 3.79
N VAL A 111 1.55 -17.65 4.91
CA VAL A 111 2.97 -17.92 5.18
C VAL A 111 3.18 -19.40 5.51
N SER A 112 2.34 -20.00 6.36
CA SER A 112 2.48 -21.41 6.76
C SER A 112 2.28 -22.40 5.61
N GLU A 113 1.42 -22.06 4.63
CA GLU A 113 1.19 -22.87 3.43
C GLU A 113 2.21 -22.57 2.32
N GLY A 114 3.20 -21.70 2.56
CA GLY A 114 4.23 -21.33 1.58
C GLY A 114 3.70 -20.52 0.39
N VAL A 115 2.47 -20.03 0.46
CA VAL A 115 1.85 -19.18 -0.58
C VAL A 115 2.48 -17.79 -0.59
N LEU A 116 2.81 -17.27 0.60
CA LEU A 116 3.59 -16.04 0.73
C LEU A 116 4.98 -16.35 1.29
N THR A 117 5.99 -15.97 0.52
CA THR A 117 7.40 -16.02 0.89
C THR A 117 8.04 -14.66 0.67
N ASP A 118 9.26 -14.47 1.17
CA ASP A 118 10.00 -13.22 1.06
C ASP A 118 10.28 -12.86 -0.41
N SER A 119 10.28 -13.85 -1.31
CA SER A 119 10.43 -13.66 -2.75
C SER A 119 9.25 -12.95 -3.44
N CYS A 120 8.10 -12.85 -2.78
CA CYS A 120 6.96 -12.09 -3.30
C CYS A 120 7.25 -10.58 -3.30
N PHE A 121 8.24 -10.10 -2.54
CA PHE A 121 8.50 -8.68 -2.34
C PHE A 121 9.63 -8.15 -3.22
N SER A 122 9.30 -7.15 -4.01
CA SER A 122 10.20 -6.52 -4.98
C SER A 122 11.41 -5.81 -4.34
N HIS A 123 11.30 -5.40 -3.07
CA HIS A 123 12.34 -4.65 -2.34
C HIS A 123 13.17 -5.51 -1.37
N VAL A 124 12.91 -6.82 -1.27
CA VAL A 124 13.64 -7.72 -0.38
C VAL A 124 14.74 -8.41 -1.16
N GLU A 125 15.98 -8.36 -0.65
CA GLU A 125 17.08 -9.13 -1.22
C GLU A 125 16.89 -10.63 -0.92
N ILE A 126 16.68 -11.41 -1.97
CA ILE A 126 16.39 -12.85 -1.86
C ILE A 126 17.71 -13.62 -1.85
N LYS A 127 18.10 -14.13 -0.68
CA LYS A 127 19.19 -15.14 -0.58
C LYS A 127 18.66 -16.57 -0.73
N ASP A 128 17.42 -16.79 -0.32
CA ASP A 128 16.68 -18.05 -0.43
C ASP A 128 15.23 -17.74 -0.83
N LYS A 129 14.75 -18.34 -1.92
CA LYS A 129 13.37 -18.13 -2.43
C LYS A 129 12.29 -18.61 -1.45
N ASN A 130 12.62 -19.55 -0.57
CA ASN A 130 11.69 -20.09 0.42
C ASN A 130 11.77 -19.38 1.77
N SER A 131 12.60 -18.33 1.91
CA SER A 131 12.67 -17.55 3.15
C SER A 131 11.31 -16.94 3.49
N THR A 132 10.94 -16.97 4.76
CA THR A 132 9.69 -16.37 5.30
C THR A 132 9.96 -15.33 6.39
N SER A 133 11.22 -15.01 6.69
CA SER A 133 11.59 -14.14 7.82
C SER A 133 10.99 -12.72 7.70
N TYR A 134 10.91 -12.18 6.48
CA TYR A 134 10.23 -10.90 6.27
C TYR A 134 8.71 -11.06 6.43
N CYS A 135 8.12 -12.08 5.81
CA CYS A 135 6.69 -12.36 5.90
C CYS A 135 6.20 -12.58 7.33
N GLU A 136 6.98 -13.30 8.14
CA GLU A 136 6.65 -13.60 9.54
C GLU A 136 6.49 -12.34 10.38
N ARG A 137 7.31 -11.32 10.14
CA ARG A 137 7.17 -10.02 10.83
C ARG A 137 5.89 -9.29 10.41
N LEU A 138 5.50 -9.41 9.13
CA LEU A 138 4.30 -8.74 8.62
C LEU A 138 3.00 -9.28 9.21
N ILE A 139 2.99 -10.53 9.70
CA ILE A 139 1.82 -11.15 10.35
C ILE A 139 1.33 -10.33 11.55
N ASP A 140 2.24 -9.68 12.28
CA ASP A 140 1.90 -8.85 13.43
C ASP A 140 1.81 -7.36 13.05
N VAL A 141 2.74 -6.87 12.21
CA VAL A 141 2.83 -5.45 11.85
C VAL A 141 1.61 -4.99 11.03
N ILE A 142 1.23 -5.72 9.98
CA ILE A 142 0.14 -5.28 9.08
C ILE A 142 -1.20 -5.18 9.82
N PRO A 143 -1.65 -6.19 10.59
CA PRO A 143 -2.91 -6.09 11.32
C PRO A 143 -2.90 -4.98 12.38
N ALA A 144 -1.77 -4.74 13.05
CA ALA A 144 -1.64 -3.64 14.00
C ALA A 144 -1.85 -2.29 13.32
N LEU A 145 -1.08 -2.01 12.25
CA LEU A 145 -1.22 -0.78 11.46
C LEU A 145 -2.64 -0.58 10.91
N ARG A 146 -3.24 -1.65 10.37
CA ARG A 146 -4.60 -1.60 9.84
C ARG A 146 -5.62 -1.25 10.92
N ASN A 147 -5.48 -1.79 12.13
CA ASN A 147 -6.38 -1.49 13.24
C ASN A 147 -6.19 -0.06 13.73
N ASP A 148 -4.95 0.40 13.88
CA ASP A 148 -4.65 1.78 14.29
C ASP A 148 -5.25 2.79 13.31
N LEU A 149 -5.13 2.54 12.00
CA LEU A 149 -5.77 3.36 10.96
C LEU A 149 -7.30 3.36 11.07
N ALA A 150 -7.89 2.18 11.32
CA ALA A 150 -9.35 2.03 11.44
C ALA A 150 -9.93 2.72 12.69
N HIS A 151 -9.13 2.87 13.75
CA HIS A 151 -9.54 3.53 14.99
C HIS A 151 -9.26 5.04 15.03
N GLY A 152 -8.73 5.61 13.94
CA GLY A 152 -8.45 7.04 13.84
C GLY A 152 -7.08 7.40 14.41
N SER A 153 -6.03 6.98 13.71
CA SER A 153 -4.66 7.40 14.02
C SER A 153 -4.48 8.90 13.74
N MET A 154 -3.92 9.63 14.69
CA MET A 154 -3.50 11.02 14.48
C MET A 154 -2.16 11.13 13.74
N THR A 155 -1.48 10.00 13.54
CA THR A 155 -0.14 9.99 12.97
C THR A 155 -0.22 10.03 11.44
N LEU A 156 0.17 11.17 10.88
CA LEU A 156 0.21 11.39 9.44
C LEU A 156 1.59 11.01 8.89
N HIS A 157 1.64 9.91 8.14
CA HIS A 157 2.86 9.44 7.50
C HIS A 157 2.69 9.38 5.99
N HIS A 158 3.70 9.85 5.26
CA HIS A 158 3.78 9.77 3.80
C HIS A 158 4.23 8.37 3.35
N HIS A 159 3.51 7.32 3.75
CA HIS A 159 3.95 5.93 3.51
C HIS A 159 2.96 5.11 2.67
N SER A 160 1.87 5.73 2.20
CA SER A 160 0.86 4.99 1.46
C SER A 160 1.37 4.37 0.16
N ILE A 161 2.34 4.97 -0.52
CA ILE A 161 2.94 4.41 -1.75
C ILE A 161 3.73 3.14 -1.43
N VAL A 162 4.49 3.14 -0.33
CA VAL A 162 5.24 1.97 0.14
C VAL A 162 4.27 0.87 0.57
N THR A 163 3.20 1.22 1.29
CA THR A 163 2.15 0.28 1.70
C THR A 163 1.41 -0.30 0.48
N LEU A 164 1.09 0.52 -0.53
CA LEU A 164 0.53 0.07 -1.80
C LEU A 164 1.42 -0.97 -2.46
N ARG A 165 2.73 -0.69 -2.59
CA ARG A 165 3.69 -1.62 -3.21
C ARG A 165 3.75 -2.95 -2.47
N LYS A 166 3.91 -2.92 -1.15
CA LYS A 166 3.91 -4.14 -0.32
C LYS A 166 2.61 -4.94 -0.47
N CYS A 167 1.46 -4.27 -0.51
CA CYS A 167 0.18 -4.95 -0.71
C CYS A 167 0.07 -5.53 -2.13
N ALA A 168 0.55 -4.82 -3.15
CA ALA A 168 0.56 -5.34 -4.53
C ALA A 168 1.44 -6.59 -4.66
N ASP A 169 2.66 -6.53 -4.13
CA ASP A 169 3.61 -7.63 -4.08
C ASP A 169 2.99 -8.88 -3.42
N MET A 170 2.35 -8.69 -2.26
CA MET A 170 1.65 -9.78 -1.57
C MET A 170 0.46 -10.30 -2.38
N ILE A 171 -0.41 -9.41 -2.90
CA ILE A 171 -1.58 -9.83 -3.66
C ILE A 171 -1.15 -10.61 -4.90
N ASN A 172 -0.13 -10.15 -5.63
CA ASN A 172 0.43 -10.87 -6.77
C ASN A 172 0.91 -12.25 -6.33
N GLY A 173 1.72 -12.33 -5.27
CA GLY A 173 2.20 -13.60 -4.72
C GLY A 173 1.10 -14.61 -4.36
N LEU A 174 -0.13 -14.16 -4.06
CA LEU A 174 -1.25 -15.08 -3.82
C LEU A 174 -1.76 -15.78 -5.08
N PHE A 175 -1.52 -15.25 -6.28
CA PHE A 175 -2.10 -15.75 -7.54
C PHE A 175 -1.06 -16.17 -8.58
N VAL A 176 0.22 -16.25 -8.20
CA VAL A 176 1.30 -16.90 -8.98
C VAL A 176 1.25 -18.42 -8.82
#